data_AF-A0A3S3QHM0-F1
#
_entry.id   AF-A0A3S3QHM0-F1
#
_cell.length_a   1.000
_cell.length_b   1.000
_cell.length_c   1.000
_cell.angle_alpha   90.00
_cell.angle_beta   90.00
_cell.angle_gamma   90.00
#
_symmetry.space_group_name_H-M   'P 1'
#
loop_
_entity.id
_entity.type
_entity.pdbx_description
1 polymer ?
#
loop_
_entity_poly.entity_id
_entity_poly.type
_entity_poly.pdbx_seq_one_letter_code
_entity_poly.pdbx_strand_id
1 'polypeptide(L)' 'QLRLVAVMAFKDKNIAMLEDVTGEGHLAEQGTPIGRNGIITSIEPNLLLVTETYETTTGRKIVNKIPLHMQKQ' A
#
# COMPACT_ATOMS: atom_id res chain seq x y z
N GLN A 1 2.49 12.46 1.78
CA GLN A 1 1.75 11.24 1.42
C GLN A 1 2.77 10.14 1.14
N LEU A 2 2.51 8.89 1.51
CA LEU A 2 3.38 7.76 1.18
C LEU A 2 3.45 7.57 -0.34
N ARG A 3 4.62 7.26 -0.86
CA ARG A 3 4.89 7.08 -2.30
C ARG A 3 5.47 5.70 -2.56
N LEU A 4 4.97 5.01 -3.59
CA LEU A 4 5.61 3.80 -4.09
C LEU A 4 6.84 4.18 -4.92
N VAL A 5 8.02 3.81 -4.45
CA VAL A 5 9.29 4.18 -5.10
C VAL A 5 10.00 3.02 -5.78
N ALA A 6 9.76 1.78 -5.33
CA ALA A 6 10.25 0.59 -6.01
C ALA A 6 9.41 -0.65 -5.68
N VAL A 7 9.48 -1.64 -6.56
CA VAL A 7 8.98 -3.00 -6.30
C VAL A 7 10.09 -3.98 -6.66
N MET A 8 10.44 -4.85 -5.72
CA MET A 8 11.46 -5.88 -5.88
C MET A 8 10.78 -7.24 -5.94
N ALA A 9 11.04 -8.00 -7.00
CA ALA A 9 10.67 -9.41 -7.04
C ALA A 9 11.70 -10.24 -6.25
N PHE A 10 11.25 -10.99 -5.25
CA PHE A 10 12.08 -11.89 -4.47
C PHE A 10 11.42 -13.27 -4.38
N LYS A 11 12.02 -14.26 -5.06
CA LYS A 11 11.46 -15.61 -5.23
C LYS A 11 10.04 -15.55 -5.83
N ASP A 12 9.04 -15.92 -5.05
CA ASP A 12 7.63 -16.03 -5.38
C ASP A 12 6.79 -14.85 -4.85
N LYS A 13 7.44 -13.83 -4.27
CA LYS A 13 6.78 -12.63 -3.74
C LYS A 13 7.35 -11.33 -4.28
N ASN A 14 6.53 -10.29 -4.25
CA ASN A 14 6.96 -8.92 -4.49
C ASN A 14 7.06 -8.17 -3.15
N ILE A 15 8.10 -7.35 -3.01
CA ILE A 15 8.33 -6.48 -1.86
C ILE A 15 8.27 -5.03 -2.37
N ALA A 16 7.44 -4.19 -1.75
CA ALA A 16 7.33 -2.78 -2.07
C ALA A 16 8.31 -1.96 -1.22
N MET A 17 8.92 -0.95 -1.82
CA MET A 17 9.59 0.13 -1.10
C MET A 17 8.70 1.37 -1.16
N LEU A 18 8.39 1.91 0.01
CA LEU A 18 7.59 3.10 0.21
C LEU A 18 8.47 4.22 0.75
N GLU A 19 8.25 5.45 0.29
CA GLU A 19 8.87 6.63 0.90
C GLU A 19 7.78 7.45 1.59
N ASP A 20 8.03 7.86 2.83
CA ASP A 20 7.10 8.70 3.58
C ASP A 20 7.30 10.20 3.31
N VAL A 21 6.73 11.05 4.16
CA VAL A 21 6.85 12.52 4.03
C VAL A 21 8.17 13.09 4.55
N THR A 22 8.90 12.34 5.38
CA THR A 22 10.22 12.76 5.89
C THR A 22 11.33 12.35 4.93
N GLY A 23 11.01 11.54 3.92
CA GLY A 23 11.97 10.99 2.96
C GLY A 23 12.54 9.65 3.40
N GLU A 24 12.01 9.05 4.48
CA GLU A 24 12.46 7.74 4.94
C GLU A 24 11.83 6.62 4.10
N GLY A 25 12.66 5.64 3.76
CA GLY A 25 12.27 4.45 3.01
C GLY A 25 11.82 3.32 3.93
N HIS A 26 10.69 2.69 3.60
CA HIS A 26 10.06 1.60 4.35
C HIS A 26 9.76 0.43 3.42
N LEU A 27 10.19 -0.78 3.81
CA LEU A 27 9.83 -2.00 3.11
C LEU A 27 8.44 -2.47 3.53
N ALA A 28 7.64 -2.97 2.58
CA ALA A 28 6.32 -3.50 2.84
C ALA A 28 6.02 -4.74 1.99
N GLU A 29 5.25 -5.66 2.56
CA GLU A 29 4.80 -6.89 1.92
C GLU A 29 3.26 -6.93 1.88
N GLN A 30 2.70 -7.92 1.19
CA GLN A 30 1.27 -8.15 1.26
C GLN A 30 0.86 -8.43 2.73
N GLY A 31 -0.20 -7.77 3.19
CA GLY A 31 -0.65 -7.84 4.58
C GLY A 31 -0.05 -6.76 5.51
N THR A 32 0.93 -5.98 5.05
CA THR A 32 1.46 -4.86 5.86
C THR A 32 0.36 -3.80 6.08
N PRO A 33 0.09 -3.39 7.34
CA PRO A 33 -0.80 -2.27 7.63
C PRO A 33 -0.21 -0.95 7.16
N ILE A 34 -1.06 -0.07 6.63
CA ILE A 34 -0.65 1.25 6.11
C ILE A 34 -1.73 2.29 6.40
N GLY A 35 -1.31 3.49 6.82
CA GLY A 35 -2.26 4.52 7.24
C GLY A 35 -3.10 4.10 8.44
N ARG A 36 -4.35 4.58 8.51
CA ARG A 36 -5.23 4.35 9.68
C ARG A 36 -5.97 3.01 9.62
N ASN A 37 -6.47 2.65 8.43
CA ASN A 37 -7.33 1.48 8.23
C ASN A 37 -6.95 0.66 6.99
N GLY A 38 -5.78 0.93 6.41
CA GLY A 38 -5.32 0.31 5.18
C GLY A 38 -4.50 -0.95 5.43
N ILE A 39 -4.63 -1.92 4.52
CA ILE A 39 -3.75 -3.07 4.43
C ILE A 39 -3.37 -3.28 2.97
N ILE A 40 -2.11 -3.65 2.73
CA ILE A 40 -1.65 -3.99 1.38
C ILE A 40 -2.28 -5.32 0.97
N THR A 41 -3.01 -5.34 -0.13
CA THR A 41 -3.68 -6.55 -0.64
C THR A 41 -3.08 -7.09 -1.92
N SER A 42 -2.31 -6.30 -2.66
CA SER A 42 -1.54 -6.76 -3.82
C SER A 42 -0.32 -5.88 -4.05
N ILE A 43 0.78 -6.50 -4.50
CA ILE A 43 2.00 -5.82 -4.94
C ILE A 43 2.31 -6.31 -6.36
N GLU A 44 2.20 -5.41 -7.32
CA GLU A 44 2.51 -5.61 -8.73
C GLU A 44 3.73 -4.75 -9.13
N PRO A 45 4.43 -5.04 -10.25
CA PRO A 45 5.71 -4.38 -10.57
C PRO A 45 5.72 -2.85 -10.57
N ASN A 46 4.57 -2.20 -10.79
CA ASN A 46 4.43 -0.74 -10.85
C ASN A 46 3.22 -0.21 -10.06
N LEU A 47 2.60 -1.06 -9.24
CA LEU A 47 1.35 -0.77 -8.56
C LEU A 47 1.29 -1.47 -7.21
N LEU A 48 0.88 -0.72 -6.20
CA LEU A 48 0.52 -1.24 -4.89
C LEU A 48 -0.98 -1.03 -4.67
N LEU A 49 -1.72 -2.09 -4.31
CA LEU A 49 -3.12 -1.97 -3.92
C LEU A 49 -3.25 -1.97 -2.40
N VAL A 50 -3.83 -0.89 -1.88
CA VAL A 50 -4.20 -0.75 -0.47
C VAL A 50 -5.71 -0.90 -0.35
N THR A 51 -6.17 -1.75 0.55
CA THR A 51 -7.59 -1.86 0.90
C THR A 51 -7.83 -1.23 2.25
N GLU A 52 -8.67 -0.20 2.29
CA GLU A 52 -9.13 0.42 3.52
C GLU A 52 -10.53 -0.08 3.86
N THR A 53 -10.73 -0.48 5.12
CA THR A 53 -12.05 -0.86 5.62
C THR A 53 -12.41 -0.02 6.82
N TYR A 54 -13.58 0.61 6.81
CA TYR A 54 -14.09 1.34 7.97
C TYR A 54 -15.59 1.15 8.13
N GLU A 55 -16.05 1.32 9.36
CA GLU A 55 -17.46 1.24 9.73
C GLU A 55 -18.03 2.64 9.95
N THR A 56 -19.19 2.93 9.39
CA THR A 56 -19.90 4.19 9.62
C THR A 56 -20.53 4.19 11.01
N THR A 57 -20.96 5.37 11.48
CA THR A 57 -21.72 5.50 12.73
C THR A 57 -23.05 4.71 12.73
N THR A 58 -23.53 4.32 11.54
CA THR A 58 -24.73 3.50 11.35
C THR A 58 -24.44 1.99 11.24
N GLY A 59 -23.18 1.57 11.41
CA GLY A 59 -22.78 0.16 11.34
C GLY A 59 -22.51 -0.36 9.92
N ARG A 60 -22.51 0.51 8.90
CA ARG A 60 -22.23 0.10 7.52
C ARG A 60 -20.73 -0.05 7.30
N LYS A 61 -20.30 -1.21 6.81
CA LYS A 61 -18.91 -1.43 6.36
C LYS A 61 -18.69 -0.83 4.97
N ILE A 62 -17.64 -0.03 4.84
CA ILE A 62 -17.17 0.53 3.58
C ILE A 62 -15.79 -0.07 3.30
N VAL A 63 -15.59 -0.52 2.07
CA VAL A 63 -14.32 -1.07 1.57
C VAL A 63 -13.87 -0.24 0.39
N ASN A 64 -12.73 0.43 0.53
CA ASN A 64 -12.12 1.23 -0.53
C ASN A 64 -10.83 0.56 -1.01
N LYS A 65 -10.65 0.49 -2.33
CA LYS A 65 -9.39 0.06 -2.94
C LYS A 65 -8.66 1.28 -3.48
N ILE A 66 -7.46 1.51 -2.98
CA ILE A 66 -6.63 2.67 -3.30
C ILE A 66 -5.41 2.16 -4.07
N PRO A 67 -5.29 2.46 -5.38
CA PRO A 67 -4.10 2.17 -6.14
C PRO A 67 -3.02 3.23 -5.88
N LEU A 68 -1.82 2.78 -5.49
CA LEU A 68 -0.61 3.59 -5.46
C LEU A 68 0.26 3.18 -6.65
N HIS A 69 0.27 4.01 -7.69
CA HIS A 69 1.15 3.82 -8.83
C HIS A 69 2.57 4.29 -8.51
N MET A 70 3.55 3.56 -9.01
CA MET A 70 4.95 3.99 -8.94
C MET A 70 5.10 5.30 -9.72
N GLN A 71 5.67 6.32 -9.09
CA GLN A 71 5.92 7.59 -9.78
C GLN A 71 7.01 7.38 -10.83
N LYS A 72 6.80 7.90 -12.04
CA LYS A 72 7.88 8.01 -13.02
C LYS A 72 8.85 9.09 -12.51
N GLN A 73 10.14 8.77 -12.54
CA GLN A 73 11.21 9.75 -12.33
C GLN A 73 11.20 10.80 -13.43
#